data_AF-A0A9P5XSU6-F1
#
_entry.id   AF-A0A9P5XSU6-F1
#
_cell.length_a   1.000
_cell.length_b   1.000
_cell.length_c   1.000
_cell.angle_alpha   90.00
_cell.angle_beta   90.00
_cell.angle_gamma   90.00
#
_symmetry.space_group_name_H-M   'P 1'
#
loop_
_entity.id
_entity.type
_entity.pdbx_description
1 polymer ?
#
loop_
_entity_poly.entity_id
_entity_poly.type
_entity_poly.pdbx_seq_one_letter_code
_entity_poly.pdbx_strand_id
1 'polypeptide(L)'
;IRRVILHVLDFFRSSVNQFGILREYKHRPSYDPDVHVKPDDLANYPVNPPISRPPIQPPPWPFSNMSKYLLMNWFHTGGNLKSEGEVTRLAQEVISAPGFQPGDLAGFNTNLENKTLDNASRAPGYGNPFLGDDWHEVSVEISIPVPVKGSAPQLFQIPGLHYRSIVEVIKATFGAKSALPFHLSPFKRIHVGPLGQETRIYDEVYTSEAFEEAHDKLQKQPMEPGCTLERVISGLMFWSDSTHLTNFGTASVWPLYMYYGNLSKYIRAKPNSGACHHMAFIPSVSYSFDMQIYLT
;
A
#
# COMPACT_ATOMS: atom_id res chain seq x y z
N ILE A 1 -34.93 24.53 32.52
CA ILE A 1 -35.45 23.34 31.79
C ILE A 1 -34.29 22.41 31.52
N ARG A 2 -34.25 21.24 32.18
CA ARG A 2 -33.17 20.25 32.00
C ARG A 2 -33.43 19.52 30.68
N ARG A 3 -32.63 19.78 29.65
CA ARG A 3 -32.74 19.06 28.38
C ARG A 3 -32.27 17.63 28.61
N VAL A 4 -33.19 16.67 28.51
CA VAL A 4 -32.89 15.24 28.50
C VAL A 4 -32.75 14.83 27.04
N ILE A 5 -31.58 14.32 26.65
CA ILE A 5 -31.35 13.76 25.32
C ILE A 5 -31.50 12.24 25.44
N LEU A 6 -32.55 11.67 24.84
CA LEU A 6 -32.75 10.23 24.78
C LEU A 6 -32.01 9.67 23.56
N HIS A 7 -31.05 8.78 23.78
CA HIS A 7 -30.40 8.04 22.70
C HIS A 7 -31.12 6.70 22.53
N VAL A 8 -31.91 6.56 21.46
CA VAL A 8 -32.56 5.28 21.09
C VAL A 8 -31.59 4.50 20.21
N LEU A 9 -31.24 3.28 20.62
CA LEU A 9 -30.35 2.39 19.86
C LEU A 9 -31.19 1.46 18.98
N ASP A 10 -31.09 1.59 17.65
CA ASP A 10 -31.67 0.62 16.69
C ASP A 10 -30.72 -0.57 16.55
N PHE A 11 -30.68 -1.39 17.59
CA PHE A 11 -29.84 -2.57 17.66
C PHE A 11 -30.27 -3.62 16.61
N PHE A 12 -29.29 -4.20 15.91
CA PHE A 12 -29.54 -5.15 14.82
C PHE A 12 -28.58 -6.34 14.90
N ARG A 13 -29.11 -7.57 14.82
CA ARG A 13 -28.32 -8.79 14.62
C ARG A 13 -28.65 -9.43 13.28
N SER A 14 -27.65 -9.83 12.53
CA SER A 14 -27.84 -10.60 11.31
C SER A 14 -28.25 -12.04 11.62
N SER A 15 -28.76 -12.76 10.62
CA SER A 15 -28.84 -14.22 10.67
C SER A 15 -27.44 -14.83 10.77
N VAL A 16 -27.37 -16.03 11.35
CA VAL A 16 -26.15 -16.85 11.37
C VAL A 16 -25.91 -17.42 9.98
N ASN A 17 -24.69 -17.29 9.44
CA ASN A 17 -24.34 -17.87 8.16
C ASN A 17 -23.96 -19.37 8.27
N GLN A 18 -23.65 -20.02 7.14
CA GLN A 18 -23.28 -21.44 7.10
C GLN A 18 -22.04 -21.82 7.93
N PHE A 19 -21.21 -20.84 8.30
CA PHE A 19 -20.02 -21.03 9.12
C PHE A 19 -20.28 -20.74 10.61
N GLY A 20 -21.54 -20.56 11.01
CA GLY A 20 -21.88 -20.21 12.38
C GLY A 20 -21.58 -18.76 12.73
N ILE A 21 -21.38 -17.84 11.77
CA ILE A 21 -21.00 -16.45 12.06
C ILE A 21 -22.19 -15.51 11.89
N LEU A 22 -22.42 -14.64 12.86
CA LEU A 22 -23.35 -13.52 12.79
C LEU A 22 -22.63 -12.18 13.04
N ARG A 23 -23.30 -11.09 12.66
CA ARG A 23 -22.90 -9.72 12.95
C ARG A 23 -23.89 -9.08 13.90
N GLU A 24 -23.38 -8.38 14.89
CA GLU A 24 -24.17 -7.62 15.85
C GLU A 24 -23.79 -6.14 15.77
N TYR A 25 -24.75 -5.32 15.38
CA TYR A 25 -24.62 -3.89 15.17
C TYR A 25 -25.34 -3.15 16.28
N LYS A 26 -24.68 -2.11 16.82
CA LYS A 26 -25.30 -1.22 17.80
C LYS A 26 -26.33 -0.28 17.18
N HIS A 27 -26.10 0.06 15.91
CA HIS A 27 -26.97 0.86 15.06
C HIS A 27 -27.12 0.15 13.72
N ARG A 28 -28.34 0.09 13.19
CA ARG A 28 -28.59 -0.48 11.87
C ARG A 28 -27.69 0.18 10.81
N PRO A 29 -26.94 -0.62 10.02
CA PRO A 29 -26.04 -0.07 9.00
C PRO A 29 -26.83 0.56 7.85
N SER A 30 -26.27 1.62 7.25
CA SER A 30 -26.87 2.29 6.08
C SER A 30 -26.73 1.46 4.79
N TYR A 31 -25.70 0.62 4.69
CA TYR A 31 -25.48 -0.35 3.62
C TYR A 31 -24.56 -1.51 4.07
N ASP A 32 -24.51 -2.59 3.28
CA ASP A 32 -23.56 -3.68 3.48
C ASP A 32 -22.46 -3.62 2.39
N PRO A 33 -21.20 -3.28 2.72
CA PRO A 33 -20.13 -3.18 1.73
C PRO A 33 -19.76 -4.53 1.10
N ASP A 34 -20.06 -5.65 1.77
CA ASP A 34 -19.68 -6.98 1.27
C ASP A 34 -20.48 -7.39 0.01
N VAL A 35 -21.58 -6.70 -0.31
CA VAL A 35 -22.29 -6.89 -1.59
C VAL A 35 -21.45 -6.50 -2.81
N HIS A 36 -20.41 -5.70 -2.59
CA HIS A 36 -19.49 -5.26 -3.64
C HIS A 36 -18.25 -6.16 -3.80
N VAL A 37 -18.08 -7.16 -2.93
CA VAL A 37 -16.95 -8.10 -2.97
C VAL A 37 -17.37 -9.39 -3.65
N LYS A 38 -16.82 -9.71 -4.83
CA LYS A 38 -17.15 -10.95 -5.55
C LYS A 38 -16.31 -12.12 -5.04
N PRO A 39 -16.77 -13.38 -5.15
CA PRO A 39 -15.95 -14.54 -4.79
C PRO A 39 -14.62 -14.61 -5.56
N ASP A 40 -14.61 -14.23 -6.84
CA ASP A 40 -13.40 -14.17 -7.67
C ASP A 40 -12.38 -13.14 -7.14
N ASP A 41 -12.86 -12.11 -6.43
CA ASP A 41 -12.00 -11.16 -5.74
C ASP A 41 -11.28 -11.82 -4.54
N LEU A 42 -11.77 -12.93 -3.99
CA LEU A 42 -11.21 -13.53 -2.78
C LEU A 42 -10.24 -14.69 -3.04
N ALA A 43 -10.17 -15.22 -4.27
CA ALA A 43 -9.30 -16.34 -4.58
C ALA A 43 -8.75 -16.31 -6.01
N ASN A 44 -7.42 -16.34 -6.14
CA ASN A 44 -6.72 -16.64 -7.38
C ASN A 44 -6.35 -18.14 -7.38
N TYR A 45 -7.16 -19.01 -7.99
CA TYR A 45 -6.80 -20.42 -8.16
C TYR A 45 -6.17 -20.64 -9.54
N PRO A 46 -4.83 -20.79 -9.65
CA PRO A 46 -4.23 -21.29 -10.89
C PRO A 46 -4.54 -22.78 -11.01
N VAL A 47 -5.29 -23.14 -12.07
CA VAL A 47 -5.43 -24.55 -12.48
C VAL A 47 -4.12 -24.93 -13.17
N ASN A 48 -3.14 -25.42 -12.41
CA ASN A 48 -1.92 -25.97 -13.00
C ASN A 48 -2.17 -27.44 -13.40
N PRO A 49 -2.19 -27.79 -14.70
CA PRO A 49 -2.21 -29.19 -15.10
C PRO A 49 -0.87 -29.87 -14.71
N PRO A 50 -0.87 -31.17 -14.42
CA PRO A 50 0.35 -31.90 -14.10
C PRO A 50 1.28 -31.94 -15.32
N ILE A 51 2.49 -31.38 -15.17
CA ILE A 51 3.52 -31.40 -16.21
C ILE A 51 4.31 -32.70 -16.09
N SER A 52 4.10 -33.64 -17.01
CA SER A 52 5.01 -34.77 -17.23
C SER A 52 6.32 -34.25 -17.85
N ARG A 53 7.49 -34.53 -17.25
CA ARG A 53 8.80 -34.16 -17.81
C ARG A 53 9.20 -35.13 -18.94
N PRO A 54 9.28 -34.69 -20.21
CA PRO A 54 9.87 -35.50 -21.27
C PRO A 54 11.41 -35.46 -21.21
N PRO A 55 12.11 -36.39 -21.89
CA PRO A 55 13.57 -36.46 -21.89
C PRO A 55 14.23 -35.20 -22.47
N ILE A 56 15.37 -34.82 -21.90
CA ILE A 56 16.14 -33.61 -22.22
C ILE A 56 16.82 -33.80 -23.59
N GLN A 57 16.30 -33.14 -24.62
CA GLN A 57 16.98 -33.03 -25.92
C GLN A 57 17.98 -31.86 -25.90
N PRO A 58 19.10 -31.93 -26.65
CA PRO A 58 20.08 -30.85 -26.69
C PRO A 58 19.51 -29.57 -27.35
N PRO A 59 20.07 -28.38 -27.01
CA PRO A 59 19.73 -27.13 -27.69
C PRO A 59 19.93 -27.25 -29.22
N PRO A 60 19.07 -26.63 -30.05
CA PRO A 60 18.02 -25.66 -29.72
C PRO A 60 16.64 -26.26 -29.45
N TRP A 61 16.48 -27.58 -29.33
CA TRP A 61 15.17 -28.22 -29.15
C TRP A 61 14.44 -27.65 -27.91
N PRO A 62 13.11 -27.42 -27.94
CA PRO A 62 12.15 -27.64 -29.03
C PRO A 62 12.03 -26.50 -30.05
N PHE A 63 12.93 -25.51 -30.01
CA PHE A 63 12.82 -24.30 -30.82
C PHE A 63 13.54 -24.41 -32.17
N SER A 64 13.11 -23.59 -33.12
CA SER A 64 13.59 -23.64 -34.51
C SER A 64 15.04 -23.15 -34.70
N ASN A 65 15.62 -22.42 -33.74
CA ASN A 65 16.99 -21.91 -33.80
C ASN A 65 17.53 -21.54 -32.41
N MET A 66 18.84 -21.34 -32.33
CA MET A 66 19.52 -20.98 -31.08
C MET A 66 19.09 -19.65 -30.49
N SER A 67 18.74 -18.64 -31.30
CA SER A 67 18.30 -17.33 -30.79
C SER A 67 17.01 -17.45 -29.98
N LYS A 68 16.01 -18.18 -30.52
CA LYS A 68 14.77 -18.48 -29.80
C LYS A 68 15.02 -19.35 -28.57
N TYR A 69 15.89 -20.36 -28.69
CA TYR A 69 16.27 -21.19 -27.56
C TYR A 69 16.90 -20.38 -26.42
N LEU A 70 17.87 -19.52 -26.71
CA LEU A 70 18.56 -18.70 -25.70
C LEU A 70 17.61 -17.71 -25.01
N LEU A 71 16.72 -17.07 -25.77
CA LEU A 71 15.73 -16.15 -25.23
C LEU A 71 14.72 -16.88 -24.33
N MET A 72 14.18 -18.01 -24.78
CA MET A 72 13.22 -18.80 -24.00
C MET A 72 13.88 -19.48 -22.78
N ASN A 73 15.14 -19.90 -22.90
CA ASN A 73 15.91 -20.42 -21.78
C ASN A 73 16.17 -19.33 -20.72
N TRP A 74 16.50 -18.11 -21.13
CA TRP A 74 16.58 -16.96 -20.21
C TRP A 74 15.23 -16.64 -19.57
N PHE A 75 14.14 -16.72 -20.33
CA PHE A 75 12.78 -16.51 -19.79
C PHE A 75 12.46 -17.55 -18.70
N HIS A 76 12.64 -18.84 -18.99
CA HIS A 76 12.31 -19.93 -18.07
C HIS A 76 13.26 -20.08 -16.86
N THR A 77 14.48 -19.56 -16.93
CA THR A 77 15.42 -19.55 -15.80
C THR A 77 15.25 -18.34 -14.88
N GLY A 78 14.35 -17.40 -15.23
CA GLY A 78 14.01 -16.25 -14.40
C GLY A 78 12.98 -16.55 -13.31
N GLY A 79 12.84 -15.64 -12.34
CA GLY A 79 11.75 -15.70 -11.37
C GLY A 79 10.37 -15.50 -12.01
N ASN A 80 9.31 -15.85 -11.27
CA ASN A 80 7.91 -15.86 -11.71
C ASN A 80 7.32 -14.48 -12.10
N LEU A 81 8.14 -13.43 -12.17
CA LEU A 81 7.74 -12.06 -12.52
C LEU A 81 7.89 -11.75 -14.02
N LYS A 82 8.47 -12.67 -14.82
CA LYS A 82 8.55 -12.50 -16.27
C LYS A 82 7.23 -12.94 -16.91
N SER A 83 6.64 -12.10 -17.76
CA SER A 83 5.43 -12.43 -18.51
C SER A 83 5.75 -12.77 -19.97
N GLU A 84 4.91 -13.59 -20.60
CA GLU A 84 5.03 -13.94 -22.03
C GLU A 84 4.94 -12.69 -22.93
N GLY A 85 4.08 -11.74 -22.56
CA GLY A 85 3.93 -10.46 -23.26
C GLY A 85 5.21 -9.62 -23.22
N GLU A 86 5.86 -9.51 -22.05
CA GLU A 86 7.09 -8.72 -21.92
C GLU A 86 8.27 -9.32 -22.69
N VAL A 87 8.39 -10.66 -22.74
CA VAL A 87 9.43 -11.31 -23.55
C VAL A 87 9.17 -11.17 -25.05
N THR A 88 7.90 -11.22 -25.46
CA THR A 88 7.53 -10.93 -26.85
C THR A 88 7.90 -9.50 -27.21
N ARG A 89 7.62 -8.54 -26.32
CA ARG A 89 7.99 -7.13 -26.49
C ARG A 89 9.51 -6.95 -26.60
N LEU A 90 10.29 -7.60 -25.74
CA LEU A 90 11.76 -7.58 -25.81
C LEU A 90 12.27 -8.05 -27.18
N ALA A 91 11.71 -9.13 -27.72
CA ALA A 91 12.11 -9.65 -29.03
C ALA A 91 11.74 -8.71 -30.18
N GLN A 92 10.51 -8.19 -30.18
CA GLN A 92 9.95 -7.45 -31.31
C GLN A 92 10.31 -5.96 -31.30
N GLU A 93 10.39 -5.33 -30.14
CA GLU A 93 10.57 -3.89 -30.03
C GLU A 93 12.02 -3.50 -29.70
N VAL A 94 12.75 -4.32 -28.94
CA VAL A 94 14.12 -3.99 -28.51
C VAL A 94 15.14 -4.66 -29.42
N ILE A 95 15.14 -5.99 -29.48
CA ILE A 95 16.15 -6.75 -30.23
C ILE A 95 16.01 -6.51 -31.75
N SER A 96 14.79 -6.31 -32.23
CA SER A 96 14.53 -6.05 -33.65
C SER A 96 14.61 -4.57 -34.02
N ALA A 97 14.91 -3.66 -33.08
CA ALA A 97 15.02 -2.24 -33.38
C ALA A 97 16.21 -1.95 -34.33
N PRO A 98 16.06 -1.06 -35.33
CA PRO A 98 17.14 -0.75 -36.27
C PRO A 98 18.42 -0.20 -35.63
N GLY A 99 18.29 0.43 -34.45
CA GLY A 99 19.42 0.96 -33.69
C GLY A 99 20.01 0.00 -32.67
N PHE A 100 19.43 -1.19 -32.49
CA PHE A 100 19.93 -2.16 -31.50
C PHE A 100 21.11 -2.93 -32.07
N GLN A 101 22.29 -2.70 -31.52
CA GLN A 101 23.50 -3.45 -31.88
C GLN A 101 23.88 -4.38 -30.73
N PRO A 102 23.87 -5.71 -30.93
CA PRO A 102 24.25 -6.66 -29.87
C PRO A 102 25.68 -6.45 -29.33
N GLY A 103 26.59 -5.88 -30.14
CA GLY A 103 27.97 -5.58 -29.73
C GLY A 103 28.07 -4.50 -28.65
N ASP A 104 27.13 -3.56 -28.59
CA ASP A 104 27.13 -2.46 -27.61
C ASP A 104 26.83 -2.96 -26.19
N LEU A 105 26.29 -4.17 -26.06
CA LEU A 105 26.05 -4.81 -24.77
C LEU A 105 27.31 -5.43 -24.15
N ALA A 106 28.47 -5.32 -24.80
CA ALA A 106 29.74 -5.77 -24.23
C ALA A 106 30.07 -4.96 -22.96
N GLY A 107 30.03 -5.63 -21.80
CA GLY A 107 30.22 -4.99 -20.50
C GLY A 107 28.95 -4.34 -19.92
N PHE A 108 27.78 -4.54 -20.55
CA PHE A 108 26.50 -4.08 -20.04
C PHE A 108 26.29 -4.53 -18.59
N ASN A 109 26.08 -3.55 -17.71
CA ASN A 109 25.80 -3.78 -16.32
C ASN A 109 24.60 -2.94 -15.91
N THR A 110 23.50 -3.61 -15.56
CA THR A 110 22.25 -2.95 -15.19
C THR A 110 22.45 -1.92 -14.08
N ASN A 111 23.33 -2.15 -13.10
CA ASN A 111 23.57 -1.19 -12.03
C ASN A 111 24.27 0.08 -12.50
N LEU A 112 25.15 -0.01 -13.52
CA LEU A 112 25.83 1.16 -14.08
C LEU A 112 24.85 2.01 -14.89
N GLU A 113 24.06 1.37 -15.75
CA GLU A 113 23.07 2.08 -16.58
C GLU A 113 21.98 2.74 -15.74
N ASN A 114 21.55 2.13 -14.63
CA ASN A 114 20.61 2.79 -13.72
C ASN A 114 21.23 3.99 -13.01
N LYS A 115 22.52 3.98 -12.67
CA LYS A 115 23.19 5.19 -12.16
C LYS A 115 23.23 6.31 -13.21
N THR A 116 23.45 5.95 -14.48
CA THR A 116 23.39 6.92 -15.59
C THR A 116 22.00 7.54 -15.70
N LEU A 117 20.94 6.73 -15.61
CA LEU A 117 19.55 7.19 -15.62
C LEU A 117 19.22 8.07 -14.41
N ASP A 118 19.62 7.66 -13.20
CA ASP A 118 19.43 8.43 -11.96
C ASP A 118 20.09 9.82 -12.07
N ASN A 119 21.30 9.89 -12.62
CA ASN A 119 22.01 11.15 -12.82
C ASN A 119 21.31 12.04 -13.85
N ALA A 120 20.78 11.46 -14.94
CA ALA A 120 20.03 12.19 -15.95
C ALA A 120 18.70 12.75 -15.39
N SER A 121 18.01 12.00 -14.53
CA SER A 121 16.77 12.43 -13.88
C SER A 121 16.93 13.65 -12.96
N ARG A 122 18.16 13.93 -12.50
CA ARG A 122 18.52 15.09 -11.68
C ARG A 122 18.86 16.34 -12.50
N ALA A 123 18.89 16.24 -13.84
CA ALA A 123 19.20 17.37 -14.70
C ALA A 123 18.02 18.38 -14.74
N PRO A 124 18.29 19.70 -14.75
CA PRO A 124 17.25 20.72 -14.84
C PRO A 124 16.47 20.56 -16.16
N GLY A 125 15.15 20.32 -16.05
CA GLY A 125 14.25 20.10 -17.18
C GLY A 125 13.60 18.72 -17.23
N TYR A 126 14.07 17.74 -16.45
CA TYR A 126 13.36 16.48 -16.23
C TYR A 126 12.19 16.70 -15.25
N GLY A 127 11.00 16.21 -15.61
CA GLY A 127 9.79 16.39 -14.81
C GLY A 127 9.97 15.83 -13.41
N ASN A 128 9.78 16.70 -12.39
CA ASN A 128 9.75 16.25 -11.01
C ASN A 128 8.52 15.33 -10.83
N PRO A 129 8.67 14.06 -10.42
CA PRO A 129 7.57 13.12 -10.24
C PRO A 129 6.56 13.57 -9.17
N PHE A 130 6.87 14.60 -8.39
CA PHE A 130 5.98 15.24 -7.42
C PHE A 130 5.17 16.42 -7.99
N LEU A 131 5.41 16.86 -9.24
CA LEU A 131 4.65 17.95 -9.86
C LEU A 131 3.28 17.45 -10.35
N GLY A 132 2.23 17.76 -9.58
CA GLY A 132 0.82 17.57 -9.98
C GLY A 132 -0.06 16.80 -8.99
N ASP A 133 0.52 16.11 -8.01
CA ASP A 133 -0.17 15.07 -7.20
C ASP A 133 -0.44 15.45 -5.73
N ASP A 134 -0.70 16.74 -5.44
CA ASP A 134 -0.91 17.30 -4.08
C ASP A 134 0.27 17.05 -3.11
N TRP A 135 1.49 16.94 -3.64
CA TRP A 135 2.70 16.80 -2.83
C TRP A 135 3.20 18.17 -2.37
N HIS A 136 3.50 18.26 -1.09
CA HIS A 136 4.13 19.40 -0.45
C HIS A 136 5.56 19.04 -0.07
N GLU A 137 6.50 19.95 -0.32
CA GLU A 137 7.87 19.85 0.17
C GLU A 137 8.05 20.77 1.38
N VAL A 138 8.64 20.25 2.46
CA VAL A 138 8.90 21.01 3.68
C VAL A 138 10.22 20.60 4.31
N SER A 139 10.83 21.54 5.04
CA SER A 139 11.96 21.25 5.94
C SER A 139 11.44 20.96 7.34
N VAL A 140 11.88 19.86 7.93
CA VAL A 140 11.49 19.46 9.29
C VAL A 140 12.64 19.74 10.25
N GLU A 141 12.31 20.34 11.39
CA GLU A 141 13.24 20.52 12.48
C GLU A 141 13.16 19.32 13.44
N ILE A 142 14.29 18.66 13.68
CA ILE A 142 14.40 17.63 14.70
C ILE A 142 15.29 18.10 15.85
N SER A 143 14.88 17.75 17.07
CA SER A 143 15.64 18.04 18.29
C SER A 143 16.51 16.82 18.63
N ILE A 144 17.83 16.96 18.50
CA ILE A 144 18.79 15.91 18.83
C ILE A 144 19.28 16.11 20.27
N PRO A 145 19.09 15.13 21.18
CA PRO A 145 19.62 15.22 22.52
C PRO A 145 21.15 15.14 22.50
N VAL A 146 21.80 16.09 23.15
CA VAL A 146 23.26 16.12 23.31
C VAL A 146 23.63 15.29 24.54
N PRO A 147 24.66 14.43 24.50
CA PRO A 147 25.03 13.54 25.61
C PRO A 147 25.68 14.27 26.81
N VAL A 148 25.46 15.58 26.97
CA VAL A 148 25.98 16.38 28.08
C VAL A 148 24.84 16.71 29.03
N LYS A 149 25.05 16.44 30.32
CA LYS A 149 24.04 16.65 31.35
C LYS A 149 23.80 18.16 31.53
N GLY A 150 22.60 18.64 31.18
CA GLY A 150 22.21 20.05 31.32
C GLY A 150 22.37 20.92 30.06
N SER A 151 22.82 20.37 28.93
CA SER A 151 22.84 21.10 27.66
C SER A 151 21.46 21.13 27.00
N ALA A 152 21.12 22.24 26.36
CA ALA A 152 19.92 22.35 25.54
C ALA A 152 20.01 21.41 24.31
N PRO A 153 18.87 20.87 23.83
CA PRO A 153 18.86 20.06 22.61
C PRO A 153 19.34 20.86 21.40
N GLN A 154 20.06 20.22 20.49
CA GLN A 154 20.46 20.84 19.24
C GLN A 154 19.37 20.63 18.20
N LEU A 155 18.91 21.72 17.59
CA LEU A 155 17.93 21.69 16.51
C LEU A 155 18.66 21.45 15.18
N PHE A 156 18.16 20.51 14.38
CA PHE A 156 18.69 20.17 13.07
C PHE A 156 17.59 20.25 12.02
N GLN A 157 17.84 21.03 10.97
CA GLN A 157 16.93 21.22 9.86
C GLN A 157 17.18 20.16 8.79
N ILE A 158 16.15 19.37 8.49
CA ILE A 158 16.16 18.34 7.46
C ILE A 158 15.28 18.82 6.31
N PRO A 159 15.86 19.33 5.21
CA PRO A 159 15.09 19.70 4.03
C PRO A 159 14.62 18.46 3.24
N GLY A 160 13.63 18.65 2.37
CA GLY A 160 13.25 17.65 1.37
C GLY A 160 12.23 16.61 1.82
N LEU A 161 11.51 16.83 2.93
CA LEU A 161 10.35 15.99 3.26
C LEU A 161 9.23 16.29 2.27
N HIS A 162 8.90 15.29 1.45
CA HIS A 162 7.73 15.34 0.59
C HIS A 162 6.57 14.64 1.30
N TYR A 163 5.40 15.29 1.40
CA TYR A 163 4.22 14.71 2.02
C TYR A 163 2.91 15.13 1.35
N ARG A 164 1.85 14.37 1.61
CA ARG A 164 0.47 14.69 1.20
C ARG A 164 -0.40 15.00 2.41
N SER A 165 -1.36 15.91 2.24
CA SER A 165 -2.36 16.20 3.27
C SER A 165 -3.24 14.97 3.51
N ILE A 166 -3.28 14.48 4.75
CA ILE A 166 -4.19 13.38 5.16
C ILE A 166 -5.64 13.72 4.82
N VAL A 167 -6.06 14.98 5.00
CA VAL A 167 -7.43 15.43 4.74
C VAL A 167 -7.76 15.33 3.25
N GLU A 168 -6.85 15.74 2.37
CA GLU A 168 -7.07 15.66 0.92
C GLU A 168 -7.08 14.21 0.44
N VAL A 169 -6.22 13.35 1.00
CA VAL A 169 -6.25 11.90 0.70
C VAL A 169 -7.56 11.26 1.15
N ILE A 170 -8.10 11.65 2.31
CA ILE A 170 -9.43 11.22 2.78
C ILE A 170 -10.53 11.68 1.83
N LYS A 171 -10.57 12.97 1.47
CA LYS A 171 -11.57 13.49 0.53
C LYS A 171 -11.52 12.78 -0.81
N ALA A 172 -10.33 12.60 -1.37
CA ALA A 172 -10.13 11.91 -2.64
C ALA A 172 -10.61 10.46 -2.58
N THR A 173 -10.29 9.75 -1.49
CA THR A 173 -10.69 8.35 -1.32
C THR A 173 -12.20 8.20 -1.17
N PHE A 174 -12.82 8.97 -0.28
CA PHE A 174 -14.27 8.92 -0.03
C PHE A 174 -15.10 9.51 -1.18
N GLY A 175 -14.51 10.36 -2.03
CA GLY A 175 -15.13 10.84 -3.26
C GLY A 175 -15.05 9.85 -4.44
N ALA A 176 -14.21 8.82 -4.33
CA ALA A 176 -14.01 7.84 -5.39
C ALA A 176 -14.83 6.55 -5.17
N LYS A 177 -15.04 5.79 -6.25
CA LYS A 177 -15.72 4.48 -6.18
C LYS A 177 -14.96 3.43 -5.36
N SER A 178 -13.67 3.66 -5.09
CA SER A 178 -12.86 2.81 -4.21
C SER A 178 -13.35 2.82 -2.76
N ALA A 179 -14.20 3.77 -2.36
CA ALA A 179 -14.83 3.81 -1.04
C ALA A 179 -16.03 2.86 -0.88
N LEU A 180 -16.62 2.34 -1.97
CA LEU A 180 -17.78 1.44 -1.90
C LEU A 180 -17.58 0.22 -0.97
N PRO A 181 -16.44 -0.49 -0.97
CA PRO A 181 -16.22 -1.61 -0.05
C PRO A 181 -15.83 -1.20 1.38
N PHE A 182 -15.90 0.08 1.76
CA PHE A 182 -15.55 0.50 3.12
C PHE A 182 -16.65 0.08 4.11
N HIS A 183 -16.26 -0.45 5.26
CA HIS A 183 -17.16 -0.64 6.39
C HIS A 183 -17.25 0.65 7.19
N LEU A 184 -18.38 1.36 7.08
CA LEU A 184 -18.62 2.62 7.80
C LEU A 184 -19.33 2.42 9.14
N SER A 185 -20.19 1.41 9.23
CA SER A 185 -20.90 1.04 10.46
C SER A 185 -20.16 -0.09 11.18
N PRO A 186 -19.68 0.13 12.42
CA PRO A 186 -19.01 -0.93 13.17
C PRO A 186 -19.97 -2.03 13.60
N PHE A 187 -19.41 -3.23 13.74
CA PHE A 187 -20.15 -4.37 14.25
C PHE A 187 -19.26 -5.37 14.98
N LYS A 188 -19.93 -6.16 15.82
CA LYS A 188 -19.37 -7.29 16.53
C LYS A 188 -19.51 -8.54 15.67
N ARG A 189 -18.41 -9.26 15.41
CA ARG A 189 -18.47 -10.57 14.73
C ARG A 189 -18.52 -11.68 15.78
N ILE A 190 -19.55 -12.52 15.73
CA ILE A 190 -19.80 -13.56 16.74
C ILE A 190 -19.88 -14.91 16.04
N HIS A 191 -19.14 -15.88 16.55
CA HIS A 191 -19.27 -17.28 16.16
C HIS A 191 -20.21 -17.99 17.14
N VAL A 192 -21.20 -18.69 16.60
CA VAL A 192 -22.18 -19.52 17.29
C VAL A 192 -21.77 -20.98 17.06
N GLY A 193 -21.27 -21.63 18.11
CA GLY A 193 -20.91 -23.04 18.05
C GLY A 193 -22.13 -23.97 17.95
N PRO A 194 -21.90 -25.28 17.70
CA PRO A 194 -22.99 -26.24 17.50
C PRO A 194 -24.00 -26.35 18.66
N LEU A 195 -23.55 -26.02 19.88
CA LEU A 195 -24.36 -26.02 21.10
C LEU A 195 -24.96 -24.64 21.43
N GLY A 196 -24.88 -23.67 20.52
CA GLY A 196 -25.37 -22.30 20.72
C GLY A 196 -24.43 -21.36 21.50
N GLN A 197 -23.22 -21.82 21.85
CA GLN A 197 -22.22 -21.00 22.53
C GLN A 197 -21.73 -19.85 21.62
N GLU A 198 -21.84 -18.62 22.10
CA GLU A 198 -21.40 -17.43 21.37
C GLU A 198 -19.96 -17.06 21.76
N THR A 199 -19.10 -16.82 20.78
CA THR A 199 -17.70 -16.39 21.00
C THR A 199 -17.36 -15.21 20.09
N ARG A 200 -16.73 -14.18 20.65
CA ARG A 200 -16.29 -13.02 19.89
C ARG A 200 -15.12 -13.36 18.96
N ILE A 201 -15.25 -13.02 17.69
CA ILE A 201 -14.16 -13.01 16.71
C ILE A 201 -13.54 -11.61 16.66
N TYR A 202 -12.20 -11.57 16.60
CA TYR A 202 -11.40 -10.36 16.40
C TYR A 202 -10.60 -10.52 15.10
N ASP A 203 -10.92 -9.75 14.07
CA ASP A 203 -10.33 -9.92 12.75
C ASP A 203 -10.03 -8.63 11.98
N GLU A 204 -10.81 -7.57 12.20
CA GLU A 204 -10.72 -6.30 11.47
C GLU A 204 -10.88 -5.09 12.39
N VAL A 205 -10.30 -3.95 11.98
CA VAL A 205 -10.32 -2.70 12.78
C VAL A 205 -11.75 -2.18 12.94
N TYR A 206 -12.58 -2.18 11.89
CA TYR A 206 -13.99 -1.78 11.96
C TYR A 206 -14.88 -2.74 12.77
N THR A 207 -14.35 -3.89 13.19
CA THR A 207 -15.02 -4.79 14.13
C THR A 207 -14.46 -4.72 15.55
N SER A 208 -13.49 -3.83 15.81
CA SER A 208 -12.88 -3.68 17.12
C SER A 208 -13.76 -2.87 18.07
N GLU A 209 -13.60 -3.11 19.37
CA GLU A 209 -14.24 -2.31 20.42
C GLU A 209 -13.81 -0.84 20.34
N ALA A 210 -12.53 -0.58 20.06
CA ALA A 210 -12.01 0.78 19.90
C ALA A 210 -12.73 1.56 18.79
N PHE A 211 -13.06 0.91 17.66
CA PHE A 211 -13.79 1.54 16.57
C PHE A 211 -15.27 1.74 16.91
N GLU A 212 -15.91 0.78 17.58
CA GLU A 212 -17.27 0.91 18.11
C GLU A 212 -17.38 2.10 19.07
N GLU A 213 -16.46 2.20 20.03
CA GLU A 213 -16.41 3.33 20.97
C GLU A 213 -16.19 4.68 20.27
N ALA A 214 -15.27 4.73 19.30
CA ALA A 214 -15.00 5.95 18.55
C ALA A 214 -16.24 6.40 17.77
N HIS A 215 -16.93 5.45 17.13
CA HIS A 215 -18.16 5.72 16.40
C HIS A 215 -19.28 6.19 17.33
N ASP A 216 -19.45 5.57 18.50
CA ASP A 216 -20.43 6.00 19.50
C ASP A 216 -20.15 7.41 20.04
N LYS A 217 -18.88 7.71 20.32
CA LYS A 217 -18.45 9.05 20.77
C LYS A 217 -18.79 10.08 19.70
N LEU A 218 -18.55 9.78 18.42
CA LEU A 218 -18.93 10.63 17.29
C LEU A 218 -20.45 10.81 17.19
N GLN A 219 -21.24 9.73 17.32
CA GLN A 219 -22.70 9.85 17.21
C GLN A 219 -23.33 10.69 18.32
N LYS A 220 -22.71 10.73 19.51
CA LYS A 220 -23.17 11.55 20.65
C LYS A 220 -22.81 13.03 20.54
N GLN A 221 -21.91 13.42 19.64
CA GLN A 221 -21.58 14.83 19.42
C GLN A 221 -22.75 15.56 18.73
N PRO A 222 -22.87 16.90 18.89
CA PRO A 222 -23.80 17.68 18.09
C PRO A 222 -23.51 17.49 16.59
N MET A 223 -24.55 17.53 15.76
CA MET A 223 -24.36 17.54 14.31
C MET A 223 -23.79 18.89 13.87
N GLU A 224 -22.99 18.87 12.80
CA GLU A 224 -22.52 20.08 12.16
C GLU A 224 -23.69 20.91 11.62
N PRO A 225 -23.74 22.23 11.86
CA PRO A 225 -24.84 23.08 11.40
C PRO A 225 -25.07 22.96 9.89
N GLY A 226 -26.28 22.57 9.49
CA GLY A 226 -26.67 22.45 8.09
C GLY A 226 -26.19 21.18 7.38
N CYS A 227 -25.47 20.28 8.06
CA CYS A 227 -25.04 18.99 7.50
C CYS A 227 -26.02 17.87 7.85
N THR A 228 -26.47 17.13 6.84
CA THR A 228 -27.37 15.97 6.98
C THR A 228 -26.72 14.65 6.60
N LEU A 229 -25.41 14.67 6.29
CA LEU A 229 -24.66 13.49 5.88
C LEU A 229 -24.39 12.56 7.07
N GLU A 230 -24.20 11.27 6.78
CA GLU A 230 -23.77 10.29 7.78
C GLU A 230 -22.41 10.67 8.35
N ARG A 231 -22.29 10.64 9.68
CA ARG A 231 -21.02 10.85 10.37
C ARG A 231 -20.37 9.49 10.61
N VAL A 232 -19.17 9.30 10.08
CA VAL A 232 -18.49 8.00 10.09
C VAL A 232 -17.07 8.14 10.62
N ILE A 233 -16.50 7.04 11.11
CA ILE A 233 -15.10 6.99 11.52
C ILE A 233 -14.27 6.50 10.33
N SER A 234 -13.20 7.23 10.02
CA SER A 234 -12.15 6.79 9.10
C SER A 234 -10.98 6.26 9.92
N GLY A 235 -10.82 4.94 9.98
CA GLY A 235 -9.65 4.32 10.60
C GLY A 235 -8.44 4.48 9.70
N LEU A 236 -7.38 5.12 10.19
CA LEU A 236 -6.12 5.30 9.47
C LEU A 236 -5.04 4.43 10.10
N MET A 237 -4.30 3.71 9.27
CA MET A 237 -3.21 2.85 9.72
C MET A 237 -1.95 3.24 8.97
N PHE A 238 -0.90 3.63 9.71
CA PHE A 238 0.35 4.14 9.15
C PHE A 238 1.48 3.15 9.38
N TRP A 239 2.36 3.04 8.41
CA TRP A 239 3.60 2.29 8.49
C TRP A 239 4.70 2.99 7.72
N SER A 240 5.93 2.67 8.07
CA SER A 240 7.11 3.04 7.31
C SER A 240 8.07 1.87 7.34
N ASP A 241 8.64 1.57 6.18
CA ASP A 241 9.72 0.61 6.01
C ASP A 241 10.80 1.17 5.08
N SER A 242 11.97 0.55 5.12
CA SER A 242 13.04 0.88 4.18
C SER A 242 12.70 0.24 2.85
N THR A 243 12.44 1.06 1.83
CA THR A 243 12.23 0.56 0.47
C THR A 243 13.43 0.85 -0.41
N HIS A 244 13.90 -0.18 -1.08
CA HIS A 244 14.83 -0.02 -2.19
C HIS A 244 13.98 0.25 -3.43
N LEU A 245 13.94 1.50 -3.91
CA LEU A 245 13.05 1.94 -5.00
C LEU A 245 13.30 1.21 -6.33
N THR A 246 14.49 0.63 -6.48
CA THR A 246 14.93 0.02 -7.73
C THR A 246 15.58 -1.33 -7.46
N ASN A 247 15.24 -2.38 -8.22
CA ASN A 247 16.07 -3.61 -8.26
C ASN A 247 17.49 -3.32 -8.78
N PHE A 248 17.68 -2.17 -9.43
CA PHE A 248 18.93 -1.73 -10.03
C PHE A 248 19.09 -0.22 -9.82
N GLY A 249 19.96 0.18 -8.91
CA GLY A 249 20.13 1.56 -8.45
C GLY A 249 20.49 1.58 -6.97
N THR A 250 21.07 2.68 -6.46
CA THR A 250 21.50 2.80 -5.05
C THR A 250 20.64 3.78 -4.25
N ALA A 251 19.54 4.26 -4.83
CA ALA A 251 18.64 5.20 -4.17
C ALA A 251 17.72 4.47 -3.19
N SER A 252 17.93 4.69 -1.90
CA SER A 252 17.00 4.28 -0.85
C SER A 252 16.03 5.40 -0.54
N VAL A 253 14.75 5.05 -0.38
CA VAL A 253 13.71 5.97 0.08
C VAL A 253 12.93 5.32 1.20
N TRP A 254 12.54 6.15 2.16
CA TRP A 254 11.76 5.77 3.31
C TRP A 254 10.33 6.27 3.16
N PRO A 255 9.44 5.50 2.52
CA PRO A 255 8.06 5.89 2.40
C PRO A 255 7.36 5.81 3.75
N LEU A 256 6.44 6.73 3.96
CA LEU A 256 5.33 6.59 4.88
C LEU A 256 4.11 6.23 4.04
N TYR A 257 3.48 5.11 4.35
CA TYR A 257 2.27 4.68 3.69
C TYR A 257 1.11 4.53 4.67
N MET A 258 -0.10 4.68 4.15
CA MET A 258 -1.34 4.63 4.90
C MET A 258 -2.30 3.65 4.24
N TYR A 259 -2.95 2.82 5.06
CA TYR A 259 -4.13 2.06 4.67
C TYR A 259 -5.34 2.49 5.50
N TYR A 260 -6.53 2.33 4.92
CA TYR A 260 -7.78 2.51 5.65
C TYR A 260 -8.13 1.25 6.43
N GLY A 261 -8.30 1.39 7.75
CA GLY A 261 -8.82 0.34 8.63
C GLY A 261 -10.28 -0.01 8.37
N ASN A 262 -11.00 0.78 7.56
CA ASN A 262 -12.36 0.50 7.10
C ASN A 262 -12.42 -0.56 5.97
N LEU A 263 -11.29 -0.85 5.33
CA LEU A 263 -11.20 -1.87 4.29
C LEU A 263 -10.80 -3.22 4.89
N SER A 264 -11.42 -4.29 4.40
CA SER A 264 -11.07 -5.64 4.79
C SER A 264 -9.60 -5.93 4.48
N LYS A 265 -8.93 -6.73 5.32
CA LYS A 265 -7.55 -7.15 5.11
C LYS A 265 -7.36 -7.88 3.78
N TYR A 266 -8.39 -8.53 3.26
CA TYR A 266 -8.33 -9.21 1.96
C TYR A 266 -8.19 -8.24 0.79
N ILE A 267 -8.87 -7.09 0.84
CA ILE A 267 -8.70 -6.04 -0.18
C ILE A 267 -7.31 -5.41 0.00
N ARG A 268 -6.94 -5.05 1.25
CA ARG A 268 -5.64 -4.44 1.54
C ARG A 268 -4.45 -5.29 1.14
N ALA A 269 -4.55 -6.62 1.27
CA ALA A 269 -3.49 -7.55 0.92
C ALA A 269 -3.30 -7.74 -0.59
N LYS A 270 -4.21 -7.23 -1.44
CA LYS A 270 -4.04 -7.29 -2.90
C LYS A 270 -3.13 -6.16 -3.39
N PRO A 271 -2.00 -6.48 -4.05
CA PRO A 271 -1.07 -5.47 -4.55
C PRO A 271 -1.70 -4.46 -5.53
N ASN A 272 -2.70 -4.89 -6.29
CA ASN A 272 -3.37 -4.10 -7.33
C ASN A 272 -4.70 -3.48 -6.87
N SER A 273 -5.04 -3.53 -5.57
CA SER A 273 -6.29 -2.95 -5.05
C SER A 273 -6.30 -1.42 -5.03
N GLY A 274 -5.12 -0.79 -5.06
CA GLY A 274 -4.97 0.63 -4.80
C GLY A 274 -5.26 1.05 -3.36
N ALA A 275 -5.31 0.10 -2.41
CA ALA A 275 -5.61 0.39 -1.00
C ALA A 275 -4.43 1.02 -0.22
N CYS A 276 -3.22 0.98 -0.80
CA CYS A 276 -2.02 1.57 -0.21
C CYS A 276 -1.85 3.01 -0.71
N HIS A 277 -1.83 3.96 0.23
CA HIS A 277 -1.64 5.37 -0.08
C HIS A 277 -0.26 5.82 0.38
N HIS A 278 0.58 6.30 -0.55
CA HIS A 278 1.83 6.97 -0.18
C HIS A 278 1.51 8.33 0.42
N MET A 279 2.00 8.56 1.64
CA MET A 279 1.73 9.75 2.43
C MET A 279 2.93 10.67 2.55
N ALA A 280 4.13 10.10 2.66
CA ALA A 280 5.35 10.88 2.72
C ALA A 280 6.55 10.10 2.19
N PHE A 281 7.59 10.82 1.80
CA PHE A 281 8.91 10.28 1.52
C PHE A 281 9.92 10.96 2.44
N ILE A 282 10.39 10.21 3.43
CA ILE A 282 11.31 10.70 4.45
C ILE A 282 12.71 10.76 3.82
N PRO A 283 13.36 11.93 3.83
CA PRO A 283 14.69 12.09 3.25
C PRO A 283 15.72 11.34 4.09
N SER A 284 16.72 10.77 3.40
CA SER A 284 17.89 10.21 4.08
C SER A 284 18.71 11.34 4.68
N VAL A 285 19.00 11.25 5.98
CA VAL A 285 19.88 12.22 6.65
C VAL A 285 21.32 11.83 6.35
N SER A 286 21.98 12.57 5.44
CA SER A 286 23.43 12.48 5.29
C SER A 286 24.09 13.23 6.45
N TYR A 287 24.58 12.49 7.44
CA TYR A 287 25.40 13.06 8.49
C TYR A 287 26.75 13.51 7.91
N SER A 288 26.89 14.80 7.56
CA SER A 288 28.22 15.42 7.53
C SER A 288 28.58 15.75 8.97
N PHE A 289 29.19 14.80 9.68
CA PHE A 289 29.97 15.15 10.86
C PHE A 289 31.18 15.94 10.38
N ASP A 290 31.05 17.26 10.23
CA ASP A 290 32.19 18.15 10.41
C ASP A 290 32.49 18.19 11.91
N MET A 291 32.99 17.07 12.42
CA MET A 291 33.67 17.03 13.70
C MET A 291 35.03 17.71 13.47
N GLN A 292 35.04 19.04 13.38
CA GLN A 292 36.19 19.79 13.89
C GLN A 292 36.20 19.59 15.42
N ILE A 293 36.61 18.39 15.85
CA ILE A 293 37.20 18.25 17.16
C ILE A 293 38.44 19.13 17.10
N TYR A 294 38.33 20.32 17.67
CA TYR A 294 39.48 21.04 18.18
C TYR A 294 40.21 20.11 19.17
N LEU A 295 41.21 19.39 18.66
CA LEU A 295 42.28 18.86 19.50
C LEU A 295 43.17 20.04 19.90
N THR A 296 42.80 20.68 20.99
CA THR A 296 43.72 21.41 21.88
C THR A 296 43.27 21.19 23.31
#